data_AF-A0A937U6V4-F1
#
_entry.id   AF-A0A937U6V4-F1
#
_cell.length_a   1.000
_cell.length_b   1.000
_cell.length_c   1.000
_cell.angle_alpha   90.00
_cell.angle_beta   90.00
_cell.angle_gamma   90.00
#
_symmetry.space_group_name_H-M   'P 1'
#
loop_
_entity.id
_entity.type
_entity.pdbx_description
1 polymer ?
#
loop_
_entity_poly.entity_id
_entity_poly.type
_entity_poly.pdbx_seq_one_letter_code
_entity_poly.pdbx_strand_id
1 'polypeptide(L)'
;MEPFISPIVIEEVSRGDESASKVRLEKIVKFPVLEIIDEVRELADLYFEQIPIPDKARGDAFHLAIATFHGMDFLVSWNFSHILSARVRAVIQEINTIRGISTPIICTPEELMEG
;
A
#
# COMPACT_ATOMS: atom_id res chain seq x y z
N MET A 1 5.82 3.29 -16.66
CA MET A 1 5.05 2.89 -15.47
C MET A 1 3.89 3.86 -15.31
N GLU A 2 2.68 3.36 -15.09
CA GLU A 2 1.49 4.17 -14.89
C GLU A 2 1.17 4.23 -13.38
N PRO A 3 1.02 5.42 -12.77
CA PRO A 3 0.77 5.55 -11.33
C PRO A 3 -0.71 5.41 -11.00
N PHE A 4 -1.00 4.62 -9.96
CA PHE A 4 -2.34 4.43 -9.41
C PHE A 4 -2.35 4.83 -7.93
N ILE A 5 -3.53 5.15 -7.40
CA ILE A 5 -3.72 5.42 -5.97
C ILE A 5 -4.83 4.54 -5.40
N SER A 6 -4.76 4.25 -4.10
CA SER A 6 -5.86 3.60 -3.38
C SER A 6 -6.82 4.64 -2.79
N PRO A 7 -8.08 4.28 -2.50
CA PRO A 7 -9.00 5.12 -1.73
C PRO A 7 -8.45 5.50 -0.35
N ILE A 8 -7.59 4.66 0.23
CA ILE A 8 -6.95 4.92 1.53
C ILE A 8 -5.94 6.06 1.42
N VAL A 9 -5.22 6.17 0.30
CA VAL A 9 -4.34 7.32 0.05
C VAL A 9 -5.16 8.61 0.07
N ILE A 10 -6.37 8.62 -0.50
CA ILE A 10 -7.25 9.79 -0.50
C ILE A 10 -7.61 10.20 0.93
N GLU A 11 -8.00 9.23 1.76
CA GLU A 11 -8.29 9.46 3.18
C GLU A 11 -7.06 10.00 3.91
N GLU A 12 -5.89 9.39 3.74
CA GLU A 12 -4.65 9.80 4.38
C GLU A 12 -4.23 11.23 4.00
N VAL A 13 -4.26 11.56 2.71
CA VAL A 13 -3.81 12.90 2.28
C VAL A 13 -4.78 14.00 2.67
N SER A 14 -6.06 13.67 2.86
CA SER A 14 -7.11 14.61 3.29
C SER A 14 -6.99 15.05 4.74
N ARG A 15 -6.27 14.28 5.57
CA ARG A 15 -6.07 14.58 7.00
C ARG A 15 -5.03 15.68 7.22
N GLY A 16 -5.05 16.28 8.41
CA GLY A 16 -4.10 17.30 8.84
C GLY A 16 -4.55 18.73 8.53
N ASP A 17 -3.58 19.63 8.35
CA ASP A 17 -3.84 21.02 7.98
C ASP A 17 -4.62 21.13 6.67
N GLU A 18 -5.69 21.94 6.66
CA GLU A 18 -6.62 22.06 5.54
C GLU A 18 -5.96 22.63 4.27
N SER A 19 -5.07 23.61 4.42
CA SER A 19 -4.37 24.21 3.29
C SER A 19 -3.42 23.20 2.64
N ALA A 20 -2.71 22.42 3.46
CA ALA A 20 -1.79 21.39 3.00
C ALA A 20 -2.53 20.18 2.41
N SER A 21 -3.67 19.77 2.99
CA SER A 21 -4.47 18.65 2.50
C SER A 21 -5.06 18.94 1.13
N LYS A 22 -5.56 20.17 0.91
CA LYS A 22 -6.04 20.64 -0.39
C LYS A 22 -4.96 20.52 -1.48
N VAL A 23 -3.75 20.99 -1.20
CA VAL A 23 -2.62 20.91 -2.14
C VAL A 23 -2.26 19.45 -2.45
N ARG A 24 -2.31 18.54 -1.46
CA ARG A 24 -2.05 17.11 -1.70
C ARG A 24 -3.14 16.47 -2.57
N LEU A 25 -4.41 16.75 -2.27
CA LEU A 25 -5.56 16.23 -3.03
C LEU A 25 -5.52 16.67 -4.49
N GLU A 26 -5.23 17.95 -4.76
CA GLU A 26 -5.08 18.49 -6.11
C GLU A 26 -3.98 17.79 -6.93
N LYS A 27 -2.91 17.32 -6.26
CA LYS A 27 -1.81 16.60 -6.94
C LYS A 27 -2.16 15.17 -7.31
N ILE A 28 -3.00 14.50 -6.51
CA ILE A 28 -3.32 13.08 -6.71
C ILE A 28 -4.58 12.83 -7.54
N VAL A 29 -5.46 13.83 -7.71
CA VAL A 29 -6.74 13.71 -8.43
C VAL A 29 -6.61 13.22 -9.87
N LYS A 30 -5.44 13.39 -10.47
CA LYS A 30 -5.13 12.95 -11.84
C LYS A 30 -4.84 11.45 -11.96
N PHE A 31 -4.62 10.75 -10.85
CA PHE A 31 -4.25 9.34 -10.86
C PHE A 31 -5.51 8.47 -10.80
N PRO A 32 -5.58 7.37 -11.58
CA PRO A 32 -6.68 6.43 -11.45
C PRO A 32 -6.71 5.80 -10.05
N VAL A 33 -7.92 5.60 -9.54
CA VAL A 33 -8.15 5.03 -8.21
C VAL A 33 -8.43 3.53 -8.35
N LEU A 34 -7.69 2.71 -7.60
CA LEU A 34 -7.91 1.27 -7.54
C LEU A 34 -9.18 0.95 -6.76
N GLU A 35 -9.92 -0.06 -7.20
CA GLU A 35 -11.15 -0.48 -6.55
C GLU A 35 -10.87 -1.31 -5.28
N ILE A 36 -11.68 -1.10 -4.24
CA ILE A 36 -11.68 -1.95 -3.04
C ILE A 36 -12.91 -2.85 -3.10
N ILE A 37 -12.67 -4.11 -3.45
CA ILE A 37 -13.67 -5.18 -3.43
C ILE A 37 -13.46 -6.09 -2.21
N ASP A 38 -14.33 -7.07 -2.01
CA ASP A 38 -14.30 -7.90 -0.80
C ASP A 38 -13.04 -8.78 -0.72
N GLU A 39 -12.53 -9.25 -1.85
CA GLU A 39 -11.29 -10.03 -1.96
C GLU A 39 -10.07 -9.22 -1.46
N VAL A 40 -10.06 -7.90 -1.68
CA VAL A 40 -9.03 -7.02 -1.13
C VAL A 40 -9.13 -6.96 0.39
N ARG A 41 -10.34 -6.89 0.95
CA ARG A 41 -10.57 -6.85 2.39
C ARG A 41 -10.11 -8.14 3.05
N GLU A 42 -10.47 -9.29 2.47
CA GLU A 42 -10.04 -10.61 2.95
C GLU A 42 -8.52 -10.76 2.92
N LEU A 43 -7.87 -10.28 1.86
CA LEU A 43 -6.41 -10.29 1.76
C LEU A 43 -5.75 -9.36 2.78
N ALA A 44 -6.30 -8.16 2.97
CA ALA A 44 -5.82 -7.21 3.96
C ALA A 44 -5.93 -7.74 5.40
N ASP A 45 -7.04 -8.41 5.72
CA ASP A 45 -7.25 -9.02 7.03
C ASP A 45 -6.28 -10.17 7.28
N LEU A 46 -6.07 -11.04 6.28
CA LEU A 46 -5.05 -12.07 6.36
C LEU A 46 -3.65 -11.49 6.60
N TYR A 47 -3.28 -10.43 5.87
CA TYR A 47 -2.01 -9.77 6.07
C TYR A 47 -1.91 -9.18 7.47
N PHE A 48 -2.94 -8.50 7.93
CA PHE A 48 -2.97 -7.89 9.25
C PHE A 48 -2.83 -8.91 10.39
N GLU A 49 -3.48 -10.07 10.28
CA GLU A 49 -3.39 -11.15 11.26
C GLU A 49 -1.97 -11.74 11.39
N GLN A 50 -1.21 -11.74 10.29
CA GLN A 50 0.11 -12.36 10.22
C GLN A 50 1.26 -11.35 10.41
N ILE A 51 1.02 -10.08 10.06
CA ILE A 51 2.01 -9.03 10.23
C ILE A 51 2.04 -8.57 11.70
N PRO A 52 3.23 -8.48 12.32
CA PRO A 52 3.40 -7.95 13.68
C PRO A 52 3.36 -6.40 13.68
N ILE A 53 2.24 -5.81 13.27
CA ILE A 53 2.01 -4.36 13.29
C ILE A 53 0.93 -4.01 14.31
N PRO A 54 0.99 -2.81 14.94
CA PRO A 54 -0.04 -2.39 15.87
C PRO A 54 -1.37 -2.13 15.13
N ASP A 55 -2.50 -2.28 15.81
CA ASP A 55 -3.85 -2.08 15.22
C ASP A 55 -4.02 -0.76 14.46
N LYS A 56 -3.37 0.30 14.95
CA LYS A 56 -3.37 1.63 14.30
C LYS A 56 -2.74 1.64 12.90
N ALA A 57 -1.96 0.62 12.56
CA ALA A 57 -1.29 0.45 11.27
C ALA A 57 -2.07 -0.49 10.33
N ARG A 58 -3.33 -0.82 10.62
CA ARG A 58 -4.17 -1.65 9.72
C ARG A 58 -4.25 -1.11 8.29
N GLY A 59 -4.19 0.21 8.10
CA GLY A 59 -4.13 0.84 6.78
C GLY A 59 -2.94 0.39 5.92
N ASP A 60 -1.81 0.06 6.55
CA ASP A 60 -0.61 -0.44 5.86
C ASP A 60 -0.85 -1.81 5.21
N ALA A 61 -1.60 -2.70 5.89
CA ALA A 61 -1.97 -3.99 5.35
C ALA A 61 -2.91 -3.86 4.14
N PHE A 62 -3.80 -2.87 4.15
CA PHE A 62 -4.68 -2.61 3.01
C PHE A 62 -3.95 -2.05 1.79
N HIS A 63 -3.02 -1.09 1.95
CA HIS A 63 -2.23 -0.59 0.82
C HIS A 63 -1.53 -1.73 0.09
N LEU A 64 -1.00 -2.66 0.86
CA LEU A 64 -0.34 -3.84 0.33
C LEU A 64 -1.32 -4.82 -0.33
N ALA A 65 -2.46 -5.11 0.30
CA ALA A 65 -3.47 -5.99 -0.27
C ALA A 65 -4.02 -5.46 -1.60
N ILE A 66 -4.27 -4.15 -1.68
CA ILE A 66 -4.70 -3.49 -2.92
C ILE A 66 -3.63 -3.65 -4.00
N ALA A 67 -2.36 -3.35 -3.69
CA ALA A 67 -1.27 -3.47 -4.65
C ALA A 67 -1.08 -4.93 -5.13
N THR A 68 -1.13 -5.91 -4.22
CA THR A 68 -1.07 -7.34 -4.58
C THR A 68 -2.26 -7.76 -5.42
N PHE A 69 -3.48 -7.44 -5.00
CA PHE A 69 -4.70 -7.88 -5.67
C PHE A 69 -4.80 -7.35 -7.11
N HIS A 70 -4.46 -6.08 -7.31
CA HIS A 70 -4.46 -5.46 -8.63
C HIS A 70 -3.22 -5.80 -9.47
N GLY A 71 -2.31 -6.64 -8.97
CA GLY A 71 -1.13 -7.09 -9.70
C GLY A 71 -0.14 -5.96 -9.99
N MET A 72 -0.01 -5.00 -9.06
CA MET A 72 0.92 -3.89 -9.23
C MET A 72 2.37 -4.36 -9.17
N ASP A 73 3.20 -3.80 -10.05
CA ASP A 73 4.62 -4.10 -10.06
C ASP A 73 5.33 -3.51 -8.83
N PHE A 74 4.90 -2.33 -8.38
CA PHE A 74 5.53 -1.57 -7.31
C PHE A 74 4.51 -1.02 -6.31
N LEU A 75 4.88 -1.04 -5.03
CA LEU A 75 4.24 -0.26 -3.98
C LEU A 75 5.26 0.74 -3.42
N VAL A 76 5.06 2.01 -3.74
CA VAL A 76 5.98 3.08 -3.35
C VAL A 76 5.53 3.69 -2.03
N SER A 77 6.41 3.70 -1.02
CA SER A 77 6.08 4.21 0.31
C SER A 77 7.26 4.92 0.98
N TRP A 78 6.95 5.80 1.94
CA TRP A 78 7.93 6.36 2.88
C TRP A 78 7.82 5.73 4.28
N ASN A 79 6.94 4.75 4.47
CA ASN A 79 6.70 4.13 5.77
C ASN A 79 7.73 3.03 6.07
N PHE A 80 8.92 3.45 6.52
CA PHE A 80 10.01 2.58 6.98
C PHE A 80 9.67 1.76 8.23
N SER A 81 8.71 2.21 9.03
CA SER A 81 8.36 1.58 10.31
C SER A 81 7.49 0.34 10.14
N HIS A 82 6.66 0.30 9.10
CA HIS A 82 5.68 -0.77 8.91
C HIS A 82 5.83 -1.42 7.51
N ILE A 83 5.42 -0.75 6.43
CA ILE A 83 5.37 -1.34 5.07
C ILE A 83 6.77 -1.73 4.55
N LEU A 84 7.77 -0.86 4.70
CA LEU A 84 9.13 -1.10 4.19
C LEU A 84 10.00 -1.98 5.11
N SER A 85 9.49 -2.38 6.28
CA SER A 85 10.21 -3.27 7.18
C SER A 85 10.53 -4.59 6.48
N ALA A 86 11.80 -5.02 6.53
CA ALA A 86 12.23 -6.30 5.93
C ALA A 86 11.42 -7.49 6.47
N ARG A 87 10.99 -7.43 7.75
CA ARG A 87 10.15 -8.45 8.37
C ARG A 87 8.76 -8.50 7.72
N VAL A 88 8.14 -7.35 7.50
CA VAL A 88 6.81 -7.27 6.85
C VAL A 88 6.90 -7.77 5.42
N ARG A 89 7.92 -7.32 4.66
CA ARG A 89 8.17 -7.79 3.29
C ARG A 89 8.34 -9.31 3.23
N ALA A 90 9.10 -9.91 4.16
CA ALA A 90 9.30 -11.35 4.21
C ALA A 90 8.01 -12.14 4.49
N VAL A 91 7.23 -11.71 5.50
CA VAL A 91 5.95 -12.36 5.84
C VAL A 91 4.98 -12.33 4.66
N ILE A 92 4.90 -11.20 3.98
CA ILE A 92 4.01 -11.02 2.84
C ILE A 92 4.43 -11.86 1.65
N GLN A 93 5.73 -11.86 1.34
CA GLN A 93 6.26 -12.70 0.28
C GLN A 93 5.94 -14.19 0.55
N GLU A 94 6.06 -14.64 1.80
CA GLU A 94 5.73 -16.01 2.19
C GLU A 94 4.25 -16.33 1.97
N ILE A 95 3.34 -15.50 2.51
CA ILE A 95 1.88 -15.65 2.35
C ILE A 95 1.52 -15.72 0.87
N ASN A 96 2.06 -14.81 0.07
CA ASN A 96 1.74 -14.70 -1.34
C ASN A 96 2.29 -15.88 -2.15
N THR A 97 3.49 -16.34 -1.82
CA THR A 97 4.09 -17.53 -2.44
C THR A 97 3.24 -18.76 -2.17
N ILE A 98 2.76 -18.96 -0.93
CA ILE A 98 1.90 -20.09 -0.57
C ILE A 98 0.57 -20.05 -1.34
N ARG A 99 0.02 -18.85 -1.55
CA ARG A 99 -1.24 -18.64 -2.28
C ARG A 99 -1.07 -18.58 -3.81
N GLY A 100 0.14 -18.62 -4.33
CA GLY A 100 0.43 -18.53 -5.76
C GLY A 100 0.14 -17.16 -6.38
N ILE A 101 0.22 -16.09 -5.58
CA ILE A 101 -0.01 -14.70 -6.03
C ILE A 101 1.30 -13.90 -6.04
N SER A 102 1.41 -12.90 -6.92
CA SER A 102 2.59 -12.04 -7.03
C SER A 102 2.68 -11.05 -5.86
N THR A 103 3.89 -10.72 -5.44
CA THR A 103 4.13 -9.68 -4.43
C THR A 103 4.71 -8.44 -5.12
N PRO A 104 4.12 -7.25 -4.93
CA PRO A 104 4.68 -6.02 -5.49
C PRO A 104 6.06 -5.73 -4.89
N ILE A 105 6.93 -5.09 -5.67
CA ILE A 105 8.19 -4.57 -5.16
C ILE A 105 7.90 -3.37 -4.26
N ILE A 106 8.17 -3.52 -2.98
CA ILE A 106 7.95 -2.46 -1.98
C ILE A 106 9.25 -1.66 -1.86
N CYS A 107 9.20 -0.39 -2.24
CA CYS A 107 10.37 0.48 -2.36
C CYS A 107 10.07 1.94 -1.98
N THR A 108 11.13 2.71 -1.75
CA THR A 108 11.04 4.17 -1.60
C THR A 108 10.98 4.85 -2.98
N PRO A 109 10.53 6.11 -3.07
CA PRO A 109 10.61 6.85 -4.33
C PRO A 109 12.03 6.96 -4.89
N GLU A 110 13.06 7.08 -4.04
CA GLU A 110 14.45 7.10 -4.49
C GLU A 110 14.87 5.77 -5.09
N GLU A 111 14.57 4.65 -4.41
CA GLU A 111 14.87 3.31 -4.91
C GLU A 111 14.20 3.06 -6.28
N LEU A 112 13.00 3.61 -6.49
CA LEU A 112 12.29 3.52 -7.77
C LEU A 112 12.92 4.37 -8.89
N MET A 113 13.54 5.51 -8.56
CA MET A 113 14.18 6.39 -9.54
C MET A 113 15.56 5.90 -9.98
N GLU A 114 16.21 5.06 -9.18
CA GLU A 114 17.54 4.50 -9.46
C GLU A 114 17.52 3.21 -10.29
N GLY A 115 16.34 2.63 -10.55
CA GLY A 115 16.14 1.42 -11.36
C GLY A 115 15.66 1.72 -12.77
#